data_AF-A0A3C0C5V6-F1
#
_entry.id   AF-A0A3C0C5V6-F1
#
_cell.length_a   1.000
_cell.length_b   1.000
_cell.length_c   1.000
_cell.angle_alpha   90.00
_cell.angle_beta   90.00
_cell.angle_gamma   90.00
#
_symmetry.space_group_name_H-M   'P 1'
#
loop_
_entity.id
_entity.type
_entity.pdbx_description
1 polymer ?
#
loop_
_entity_poly.entity_id
_entity_poly.type
_entity_poly.pdbx_seq_one_letter_code
_entity_poly.pdbx_strand_id
1 'polypeptide(L)'
;CSSYPRGLTPNPCADCNEKIKFGLLLNIAEEMLGNDFSLATGHYARMIVKNGRRYLAAAANRTKDQSYFLSGISGAQLSRILFPLGDFTSKEETRELVRSSGLAVSERPESMEICFADEEGYRAMLSRRPQPGPITDTSGKVIGEHRGIEGYTLGQRKRLGIASRNPLYVISILPETNTIIAAPREDAFRHVVTAGAVNILAPDFLNNDQILYGKIRSQGDTAPCRVLSFDSESLTVLFSEPVFAPAPGQRLAVYTEENYVAAGGVIMASS
;
A
#
# COMPACT_ATOMS: atom_id res chain seq x y z
N CYS A 1 12.92 -4.74 -11.68
CA CYS A 1 11.50 -4.61 -11.33
C CYS A 1 10.74 -5.75 -12.00
N SER A 2 10.25 -6.74 -11.25
CA SER A 2 9.64 -8.00 -11.79
C SER A 2 8.13 -8.10 -11.56
N SER A 3 7.49 -7.03 -11.09
CA SER A 3 6.11 -7.07 -10.59
C SER A 3 5.07 -7.04 -11.71
N TYR A 4 5.12 -6.05 -12.60
CA TYR A 4 4.15 -5.94 -13.71
C TYR A 4 4.12 -7.14 -14.67
N PRO A 5 5.27 -7.73 -15.08
CA PRO A 5 5.25 -8.94 -15.92
C PRO A 5 4.63 -10.15 -15.23
N ARG A 6 4.41 -10.10 -13.91
CA ARG A 6 3.71 -11.12 -13.12
C ARG A 6 2.27 -10.70 -12.79
N GLY A 7 1.72 -9.70 -13.49
CA GLY A 7 0.35 -9.22 -13.26
C GLY A 7 0.16 -8.50 -11.93
N LEU A 8 1.26 -8.14 -11.25
CA LEU A 8 1.21 -7.44 -9.97
C LEU A 8 1.20 -5.92 -10.22
N THR A 9 0.44 -5.20 -9.40
CA THR A 9 0.41 -3.74 -9.33
C THR A 9 1.30 -3.26 -8.18
N PRO A 10 2.56 -2.90 -8.43
CA PRO A 10 3.52 -2.56 -7.38
C PRO A 10 3.14 -1.28 -6.61
N ASN A 11 3.63 -1.17 -5.39
CA ASN A 11 3.55 0.04 -4.57
C ASN A 11 4.97 0.60 -4.34
N PRO A 12 5.51 1.38 -5.30
CA PRO A 12 6.90 1.84 -5.26
C PRO A 12 7.20 2.75 -4.06
N CYS A 13 6.21 3.51 -3.57
CA CYS A 13 6.37 4.35 -2.38
C CYS A 13 6.55 3.51 -1.11
N ALA A 14 5.74 2.46 -0.94
CA ALA A 14 5.92 1.52 0.18
C ALA A 14 7.28 0.81 0.10
N ASP A 15 7.67 0.33 -1.08
CA ASP A 15 8.94 -0.35 -1.28
C ASP A 15 10.15 0.58 -1.04
N CYS A 16 10.06 1.84 -1.44
CA CYS A 16 11.10 2.83 -1.17
C CYS A 16 11.24 3.12 0.33
N ASN A 17 10.13 3.27 1.05
CA ASN A 17 10.18 3.46 2.49
C ASN A 17 10.83 2.24 3.17
N GLU A 18 10.37 1.04 2.86
CA GLU A 18 10.88 -0.21 3.43
C GLU A 18 12.38 -0.42 3.13
N LYS A 19 12.78 -0.34 1.86
CA LYS A 19 14.12 -0.79 1.41
C LYS A 19 15.16 0.32 1.43
N ILE A 20 14.76 1.56 1.14
CA ILE A 20 15.70 2.67 0.95
C ILE A 20 15.73 3.56 2.19
N LYS A 21 14.60 4.15 2.59
CA LYS A 21 14.59 5.15 3.68
C LYS A 21 14.80 4.52 5.05
N PHE A 22 14.12 3.43 5.34
CA PHE A 22 14.21 2.74 6.62
C PHE A 22 15.07 1.48 6.56
N GLY A 23 15.41 0.99 5.36
CA GLY A 23 16.43 -0.03 5.16
C GLY A 23 17.81 0.60 5.03
N LEU A 24 18.22 0.90 3.79
CA LEU A 24 19.57 1.34 3.47
C LEU A 24 20.05 2.58 4.26
N LEU A 25 19.25 3.66 4.28
CA LEU A 25 19.65 4.90 4.95
C LEU A 25 19.80 4.71 6.47
N LEU A 26 18.91 3.92 7.08
CA LEU A 26 19.02 3.65 8.51
C LEU A 26 20.27 2.83 8.81
N ASN A 27 20.54 1.78 8.03
CA ASN A 27 21.76 0.97 8.18
C ASN A 27 23.04 1.81 8.02
N ILE A 28 23.09 2.71 7.03
CA ILE A 28 24.22 3.63 6.86
C ILE A 28 24.38 4.54 8.08
N ALA A 29 23.27 5.09 8.60
CA ALA A 29 23.31 5.92 9.80
C ALA A 29 23.81 5.13 11.03
N GLU A 30 23.42 3.86 11.16
CA GLU A 30 23.91 2.96 12.22
C GLU A 30 25.42 2.71 12.10
N GLU A 31 25.90 2.44 10.89
CA GLU A 31 27.33 2.23 10.64
C GLU A 31 28.17 3.49 10.92
N MET A 32 27.63 4.68 10.61
CA MET A 32 28.35 5.95 10.75
C MET A 32 28.27 6.56 12.15
N LEU A 33 27.12 6.46 12.81
CA LEU A 33 26.80 7.17 14.05
C LEU A 33 26.63 6.23 15.25
N GLY A 34 26.71 4.91 15.03
CA GLY A 34 26.42 3.92 16.05
C GLY A 34 24.92 3.84 16.37
N ASN A 35 24.58 3.46 17.59
CA ASN A 35 23.18 3.24 18.00
C ASN A 35 22.51 4.45 18.67
N ASP A 36 23.23 5.55 18.87
CA ASP A 36 22.76 6.74 19.58
C ASP A 36 22.32 7.85 18.61
N PHE A 37 21.29 7.55 17.82
CA PHE A 37 20.68 8.53 16.93
C PHE A 37 19.19 8.25 16.76
N SER A 38 18.50 9.21 16.15
CA SER A 38 17.12 9.02 15.69
C SER A 38 16.96 9.58 14.29
N LEU A 39 16.27 8.83 13.42
CA LEU A 39 15.93 9.23 12.07
C LEU A 39 14.55 9.92 12.09
N ALA A 40 14.55 11.24 11.95
CA ALA A 40 13.33 12.01 11.76
C ALA A 40 12.99 12.11 10.27
N THR A 41 11.72 11.88 9.92
CA THR A 41 11.23 12.05 8.56
C THR A 41 9.94 12.85 8.53
N GLY A 42 9.67 13.54 7.41
CA GLY A 42 8.44 14.31 7.22
C GLY A 42 7.20 13.48 6.90
N HIS A 43 7.15 12.20 7.30
CA HIS A 43 5.95 11.40 7.09
C HIS A 43 4.86 11.79 8.10
N TYR A 44 3.63 11.86 7.61
CA TYR A 44 2.45 11.94 8.45
C TYR A 44 2.11 10.53 8.95
N ALA A 45 2.71 10.16 10.08
CA ALA A 45 2.40 8.97 10.88
C ALA A 45 2.82 9.25 12.32
N ARG A 46 2.41 8.44 13.28
CA ARG A 46 2.75 8.66 14.70
C ARG A 46 3.51 7.48 15.30
N MET A 47 4.47 7.80 16.16
CA MET A 47 5.10 6.85 17.07
C MET A 47 4.44 6.96 18.44
N ILE A 48 3.70 5.92 18.82
CA ILE A 48 3.02 5.86 20.11
C ILE A 48 3.82 4.95 21.04
N VAL A 49 4.11 5.42 22.25
CA VAL A 49 4.75 4.63 23.31
C VAL A 49 3.68 4.20 24.31
N LYS A 50 3.46 2.90 24.47
CA LYS A 50 2.52 2.33 25.45
C LYS A 50 3.23 1.18 26.17
N ASN A 51 3.28 1.24 27.50
CA ASN A 51 3.94 0.23 28.35
C ASN A 51 5.39 -0.07 27.94
N GLY A 52 6.15 0.95 27.56
CA GLY A 52 7.55 0.80 27.11
C GLY A 52 7.73 0.26 25.70
N ARG A 53 6.65 -0.15 25.02
CA ARG A 53 6.67 -0.60 23.61
C ARG A 53 6.28 0.55 22.68
N ARG A 54 6.94 0.63 21.53
CA ARG A 54 6.61 1.58 20.46
C ARG A 54 5.72 0.94 19.40
N TYR A 55 4.76 1.72 18.93
CA TYR A 55 3.79 1.33 17.91
C TYR A 55 3.77 2.35 16.78
N LEU A 56 3.78 1.85 15.54
CA LEU A 56 3.39 2.63 14.37
C LEU A 56 1.90 2.88 14.41
N ALA A 57 1.50 4.14 14.28
CA ALA A 57 0.10 4.53 14.27
C ALA A 57 -0.20 5.49 13.13
N ALA A 58 -1.45 5.48 12.68
CA ALA A 58 -1.91 6.45 11.71
C ALA A 58 -1.84 7.88 12.27
N ALA A 59 -1.56 8.84 11.37
CA ALA A 59 -1.49 10.26 11.67
C ALA A 59 -2.79 10.81 12.26
N ALA A 60 -2.70 11.92 12.99
CA ALA A 60 -3.86 12.68 13.43
C ALA A 60 -4.67 13.20 12.22
N ASN A 61 -3.99 13.73 11.19
CA ASN A 61 -4.62 14.05 9.92
C ASN A 61 -4.81 12.81 9.04
N ARG A 62 -6.04 12.27 9.01
CA ARG A 62 -6.38 11.06 8.24
C ARG A 62 -6.22 11.19 6.73
N THR A 63 -6.47 12.36 6.17
CA THR A 63 -6.35 12.59 4.72
C THR A 63 -4.89 12.60 4.24
N LYS A 64 -3.96 12.86 5.16
CA LYS A 64 -2.51 12.88 4.92
C LYS A 64 -1.80 11.66 5.47
N ASP A 65 -2.51 10.75 6.13
CA ASP A 65 -1.90 9.59 6.76
C ASP A 65 -1.09 8.75 5.78
N GLN A 66 0.17 8.52 6.14
CA GLN A 66 1.13 7.75 5.37
C GLN A 66 1.49 6.42 6.04
N SER A 67 0.86 6.09 7.17
CA SER A 67 1.11 4.83 7.89
C SER A 67 0.94 3.58 7.01
N TYR A 68 0.05 3.63 6.01
CA TYR A 68 -0.13 2.57 5.01
C TYR A 68 1.15 2.27 4.22
N PHE A 69 1.92 3.30 3.86
CA PHE A 69 3.19 3.13 3.15
C PHE A 69 4.35 2.75 4.08
N LEU A 70 4.14 2.81 5.39
CA LEU A 70 5.11 2.52 6.43
C LEU A 70 4.86 1.14 7.07
N SER A 71 3.79 0.44 6.68
CA SER A 71 3.40 -0.86 7.26
C SER A 71 4.42 -1.97 7.03
N GLY A 72 5.41 -1.77 6.14
CA GLY A 72 6.51 -2.70 5.88
C GLY A 72 7.79 -2.41 6.67
N ILE A 73 7.86 -1.32 7.45
CA ILE A 73 9.05 -0.99 8.25
C ILE A 73 9.27 -2.05 9.33
N SER A 74 10.52 -2.45 9.56
CA SER A 74 10.84 -3.43 10.60
C SER A 74 10.48 -2.92 11.99
N GLY A 75 9.81 -3.76 12.79
CA GLY A 75 9.46 -3.45 14.18
C GLY A 75 10.67 -3.06 15.04
N ALA A 76 11.84 -3.66 14.78
CA ALA A 76 13.09 -3.34 15.50
C ALA A 76 13.53 -1.88 15.29
N GLN A 77 13.22 -1.30 14.13
CA GLN A 77 13.63 0.04 13.73
C GLN A 77 12.74 1.14 14.34
N LEU A 78 11.53 0.81 14.81
CA LEU A 78 10.60 1.79 15.38
C LEU A 78 11.18 2.56 16.59
N SER A 79 12.11 1.94 17.31
CA SER A 79 12.82 2.56 18.44
C SER A 79 13.68 3.77 18.05
N ARG A 80 14.00 3.94 16.77
CA ARG A 80 14.92 4.98 16.26
C ARG A 80 14.24 5.96 15.32
N ILE A 81 12.98 5.73 14.96
CA ILE A 81 12.27 6.56 13.99
C ILE A 81 11.46 7.62 14.73
N LEU A 82 11.47 8.84 14.18
CA LEU A 82 10.63 9.94 14.62
C LEU A 82 9.79 10.44 13.44
N PHE A 83 8.53 10.78 13.72
CA PHE A 83 7.61 11.38 12.76
C PHE A 83 7.06 12.69 13.33
N PRO A 84 7.82 13.81 13.23
CA PRO A 84 7.44 15.07 13.84
C PRO A 84 6.12 15.64 13.31
N LEU A 85 5.70 15.24 12.10
CA LEU A 85 4.46 15.72 11.49
C LEU A 85 3.21 14.94 11.91
N GLY A 86 3.37 13.86 12.68
CA GLY A 86 2.29 12.90 12.97
C GLY A 86 1.11 13.45 13.75
N ASP A 87 1.36 14.41 14.64
CA ASP A 87 0.36 14.94 15.57
C ASP A 87 -0.40 16.16 15.03
N PHE A 88 0.06 16.73 13.90
CA PHE A 88 -0.64 17.84 13.26
C PHE A 88 -1.96 17.37 12.66
N THR A 89 -3.03 18.09 12.99
CA THR A 89 -4.39 17.75 12.56
C THR A 89 -4.71 18.36 11.20
N SER A 90 -4.00 19.42 10.82
CA SER A 90 -4.22 20.13 9.57
C SER A 90 -2.91 20.59 8.91
N LYS A 91 -3.00 20.85 7.60
CA LYS A 91 -1.88 21.42 6.82
C LYS A 91 -1.60 22.87 7.21
N GLU A 92 -2.61 23.58 7.73
CA GLU A 92 -2.42 24.97 8.09
C GLU A 92 -1.52 25.10 9.32
N GLU A 93 -1.62 24.18 10.28
CA GLU A 93 -0.72 24.14 11.44
C GLU A 93 0.75 23.95 11.02
N THR A 94 1.03 23.04 10.08
CA THR A 94 2.41 22.82 9.60
C THR A 94 2.92 24.00 8.79
N ARG A 95 2.07 24.66 8.00
CA ARG A 95 2.44 25.89 7.27
C ARG A 95 2.73 27.05 8.21
N GLU A 96 1.90 27.22 9.25
CA GLU A 96 2.09 28.28 10.22
C GLU A 96 3.42 28.12 10.97
N LEU A 97 3.77 26.89 11.35
CA LEU A 97 5.08 26.59 11.93
C LEU A 97 6.24 26.97 11.00
N VAL A 98 6.12 26.69 9.70
CA VAL A 98 7.16 27.03 8.71
C VAL A 98 7.26 28.56 8.53
N ARG A 99 6.13 29.27 8.47
CA ARG A 99 6.08 30.74 8.38
C ARG A 99 6.70 31.38 9.61
N SER A 100 6.33 30.94 10.81
CA SER A 100 6.85 31.46 12.07
C SER A 100 8.35 31.17 12.26
N SER A 101 8.85 30.12 11.62
CA SER A 101 10.27 29.74 11.66
C SER A 101 11.15 30.46 10.62
N GLY A 102 10.55 31.31 9.76
CA GLY A 102 11.28 32.07 8.74
C GLY A 102 11.91 31.21 7.64
N LEU A 103 11.45 29.97 7.45
CA LEU A 103 11.99 29.06 6.43
C LEU A 103 11.39 29.35 5.05
N ALA A 104 12.25 29.53 4.05
CA ALA A 104 11.88 29.88 2.66
C ALA A 104 11.14 28.77 1.87
N VAL A 105 10.66 27.71 2.54
CA VAL A 105 10.05 26.52 1.93
C VAL A 105 8.52 26.53 2.04
N SER A 106 7.93 27.53 2.72
CA SER A 106 6.50 27.60 3.06
C SER A 106 5.53 27.46 1.87
N GLU A 107 5.94 27.90 0.68
CA GLU A 107 5.10 27.94 -0.52
C GLU A 107 5.39 26.84 -1.55
N ARG A 108 6.30 25.89 -1.26
CA ARG A 108 6.56 24.81 -2.21
C ARG A 108 5.33 23.88 -2.32
N PRO A 109 4.86 23.56 -3.54
CA PRO A 109 3.81 22.57 -3.73
C PRO A 109 4.28 21.20 -3.22
N GLU A 110 3.36 20.43 -2.65
CA GLU A 110 3.66 19.09 -2.16
C GLU A 110 3.93 18.14 -3.33
N SER A 111 4.99 17.35 -3.23
CA SER A 111 5.24 16.24 -4.15
C SER A 111 4.22 15.13 -3.88
N MET A 112 3.27 14.95 -4.80
CA MET A 112 2.26 13.88 -4.76
C MET A 112 2.64 12.68 -5.64
N GLU A 113 3.84 12.70 -6.26
CA GLU A 113 4.32 11.66 -7.17
C GLU A 113 5.25 10.66 -6.49
N ILE A 114 5.61 9.59 -7.22
CA ILE A 114 6.64 8.64 -6.78
C ILE A 114 7.93 9.44 -6.57
N CYS A 115 8.57 9.30 -5.40
CA CYS A 115 9.66 10.19 -4.97
C CYS A 115 10.86 10.30 -5.94
N PHE A 116 10.98 9.41 -6.93
CA PHE A 116 12.13 9.33 -7.83
C PHE A 116 11.75 9.21 -9.33
N ALA A 117 10.46 9.25 -9.69
CA ALA A 117 9.99 9.20 -11.08
C ALA A 117 8.52 9.66 -11.17
N ASP A 118 8.08 10.17 -12.31
CA ASP A 118 6.65 10.26 -12.62
C ASP A 118 6.10 8.84 -12.91
N GLU A 119 4.78 8.64 -12.77
CA GLU A 119 4.15 7.35 -13.09
C GLU A 119 4.45 6.87 -14.52
N GLU A 120 4.57 7.82 -15.45
CA GLU A 120 4.89 7.56 -16.86
C GLU A 120 6.34 7.13 -17.06
N GLY A 121 7.31 7.77 -16.38
CA GLY A 121 8.71 7.36 -16.37
C GLY A 121 8.94 6.03 -15.69
N TYR A 122 8.21 5.72 -14.62
CA TYR A 122 8.27 4.40 -13.98
C TYR A 122 7.75 3.29 -14.91
N ARG A 123 6.66 3.56 -15.66
CA ARG A 123 6.16 2.65 -16.70
C ARG A 123 7.15 2.52 -17.86
N ALA A 124 7.80 3.62 -18.27
CA ALA A 124 8.79 3.62 -19.35
C ALA A 124 10.08 2.86 -19.00
N MET A 125 10.45 2.79 -17.71
CA MET A 125 11.57 1.97 -17.23
C MET A 125 11.28 0.46 -17.24
N LEU A 126 10.05 0.03 -17.51
CA LEU A 126 9.73 -1.39 -17.74
C LEU A 126 10.33 -1.79 -19.09
N SER A 127 11.48 -2.45 -19.03
CA SER A 127 12.36 -2.79 -20.15
C SER A 127 11.79 -3.80 -21.18
N ARG A 128 10.48 -4.10 -21.14
CA ARG A 128 9.82 -5.01 -22.09
C ARG A 128 8.76 -4.28 -22.88
N ARG A 129 8.76 -4.51 -24.20
CA ARG A 129 7.69 -4.03 -25.08
C ARG A 129 6.37 -4.72 -24.69
N PRO A 130 5.29 -3.96 -24.53
CA PRO A 130 3.95 -4.49 -24.29
C PRO A 130 3.59 -5.60 -25.27
N GLN A 131 3.05 -6.71 -24.76
CA GLN A 131 2.57 -7.83 -25.56
C GLN A 131 1.05 -7.87 -25.57
N PRO A 132 0.39 -7.63 -26.71
CA PRO A 132 -1.05 -7.72 -26.80
C PRO A 132 -1.58 -9.13 -26.48
N GLY A 133 -2.80 -9.19 -25.96
CA GLY A 133 -3.41 -10.44 -25.50
C GLY A 133 -4.92 -10.32 -25.32
N PRO A 134 -5.64 -11.45 -25.18
CA PRO A 134 -7.08 -11.45 -25.11
C PRO A 134 -7.60 -10.82 -23.81
N ILE A 135 -8.72 -10.11 -23.92
CA ILE A 135 -9.59 -9.82 -22.78
C ILE A 135 -10.78 -10.77 -22.87
N THR A 136 -11.00 -11.58 -21.82
CA THR A 136 -12.10 -12.53 -21.74
C THR A 136 -13.12 -12.13 -20.68
N ASP A 137 -14.34 -12.65 -20.78
CA ASP A 137 -15.26 -12.69 -19.65
C ASP A 137 -14.98 -13.88 -18.74
N THR A 138 -15.80 -14.05 -17.68
CA THR A 138 -15.70 -15.16 -16.72
C THR A 138 -16.01 -16.53 -17.32
N SER A 139 -16.63 -16.60 -18.50
CA SER A 139 -16.88 -17.84 -19.23
C SER A 139 -15.71 -18.24 -20.16
N GLY A 140 -14.69 -17.39 -20.27
CA GLY A 140 -13.56 -17.57 -21.18
C GLY A 140 -13.83 -17.08 -22.60
N LYS A 141 -14.98 -16.45 -22.87
CA LYS A 141 -15.27 -15.85 -24.18
C LYS A 141 -14.43 -14.60 -24.36
N VAL A 142 -13.72 -14.50 -25.48
CA VAL A 142 -12.99 -13.29 -25.87
C VAL A 142 -13.96 -12.16 -26.18
N ILE A 143 -13.80 -11.04 -25.48
CA ILE A 143 -14.62 -9.82 -25.59
C ILE A 143 -13.82 -8.60 -26.02
N GLY A 144 -12.50 -8.73 -26.16
CA GLY A 144 -11.62 -7.67 -26.65
C GLY A 144 -10.15 -8.09 -26.62
N GLU A 145 -9.28 -7.11 -26.82
CA GLU A 145 -7.82 -7.28 -26.81
C GLU A 145 -7.18 -6.14 -26.01
N HIS A 146 -6.20 -6.47 -25.18
CA HIS A 146 -5.40 -5.50 -24.45
C HIS A 146 -4.06 -5.28 -25.13
N ARG A 147 -3.39 -4.15 -24.85
CA ARG A 147 -2.08 -3.82 -25.42
C ARG A 147 -0.88 -4.41 -24.66
N GLY A 148 -1.11 -4.91 -23.45
CA GLY A 148 -0.11 -5.48 -22.55
C GLY A 148 -0.62 -5.45 -21.12
N ILE A 149 -0.41 -6.52 -20.35
CA ILE A 149 -0.97 -6.69 -19.00
C ILE A 149 -0.46 -5.63 -18.01
N GLU A 150 0.74 -5.09 -18.22
CA GLU A 150 1.35 -4.04 -17.40
C GLU A 150 0.59 -2.70 -17.42
N GLY A 151 -0.29 -2.50 -18.40
CA GLY A 151 -1.16 -1.31 -18.48
C GLY A 151 -2.46 -1.42 -17.67
N TYR A 152 -2.66 -2.52 -16.94
CA TYR A 152 -3.92 -2.83 -16.28
C TYR A 152 -3.74 -3.17 -14.80
N THR A 153 -4.76 -2.85 -14.02
CA THR A 153 -4.84 -3.11 -12.58
C THR A 153 -6.22 -3.65 -12.23
N LEU A 154 -6.32 -4.52 -11.23
CA LEU A 154 -7.63 -5.00 -10.76
C LEU A 154 -8.54 -3.82 -10.37
N GLY A 155 -9.81 -3.90 -10.76
CA GLY A 155 -10.81 -2.86 -10.56
C GLY A 155 -10.73 -1.72 -11.59
N GLN A 156 -9.83 -1.79 -12.57
CA GLN A 156 -9.80 -0.82 -13.66
C GLN A 156 -11.01 -0.97 -14.57
N ARG A 157 -11.71 0.14 -14.80
CA ARG A 157 -12.83 0.26 -15.76
C ARG A 157 -12.43 0.89 -17.08
N LYS A 158 -11.64 1.98 -17.01
CA LYS A 158 -11.30 2.80 -18.18
C LYS A 158 -10.25 2.10 -19.04
N ARG A 159 -10.20 2.46 -20.33
CA ARG A 159 -9.19 2.01 -21.30
C ARG A 159 -9.19 0.50 -21.60
N LEU A 160 -10.28 -0.20 -21.30
CA LEU A 160 -10.44 -1.60 -21.73
C LEU A 160 -10.70 -1.75 -23.23
N GLY A 161 -11.20 -0.71 -23.91
CA GLY A 161 -11.48 -0.76 -25.35
C GLY A 161 -12.63 -1.69 -25.73
N ILE A 162 -13.46 -2.12 -24.77
CA ILE A 162 -14.56 -3.06 -24.97
C ILE A 162 -15.88 -2.29 -25.08
N ALA A 163 -16.63 -2.54 -26.15
CA ALA A 163 -18.01 -2.12 -26.26
C ALA A 163 -18.91 -3.13 -25.53
N SER A 164 -19.40 -2.78 -24.34
CA SER A 164 -20.33 -3.60 -23.56
C SER A 164 -21.53 -2.74 -23.12
N ARG A 165 -22.71 -3.38 -23.03
CA ARG A 165 -23.94 -2.74 -22.54
C ARG A 165 -23.83 -2.31 -21.07
N ASN A 166 -23.07 -3.07 -20.28
CA ASN A 166 -22.83 -2.80 -18.87
C ASN A 166 -21.33 -2.51 -18.63
N PRO A 167 -20.97 -1.64 -17.68
CA PRO A 167 -19.58 -1.38 -17.33
C PRO A 167 -18.86 -2.66 -16.88
N LEU A 168 -17.70 -2.94 -17.50
CA LEU A 168 -16.82 -4.03 -17.12
C LEU A 168 -15.60 -3.50 -16.36
N TYR A 169 -15.07 -4.34 -15.49
CA TYR A 169 -13.93 -4.09 -14.64
C TYR A 169 -12.94 -5.25 -14.77
N VAL A 170 -11.64 -4.95 -14.75
CA VAL A 170 -10.61 -5.99 -14.64
C VAL A 170 -10.77 -6.71 -13.30
N ILE A 171 -11.08 -8.01 -13.31
CA ILE A 171 -11.21 -8.83 -12.11
C ILE A 171 -10.06 -9.81 -11.91
N SER A 172 -9.32 -10.12 -12.98
CA SER A 172 -8.11 -10.94 -12.92
C SER A 172 -7.15 -10.56 -14.05
N ILE A 173 -5.86 -10.76 -13.79
CA ILE A 173 -4.78 -10.65 -14.78
C ILE A 173 -4.00 -11.97 -14.68
N LEU A 174 -3.93 -12.71 -15.77
CA LEU A 174 -3.28 -14.01 -15.87
C LEU A 174 -2.01 -13.86 -16.73
N PRO A 175 -0.82 -13.71 -16.12
CA PRO A 175 0.42 -13.49 -16.87
C PRO A 175 0.83 -14.71 -17.70
N GLU A 176 0.61 -15.91 -17.16
CA GLU A 176 0.99 -17.17 -17.81
C GLU A 176 0.30 -17.38 -19.16
N THR A 177 -0.94 -16.90 -19.29
CA THR A 177 -1.71 -16.95 -20.54
C THR A 177 -1.81 -15.60 -21.23
N ASN A 178 -1.11 -14.57 -20.72
CA ASN A 178 -1.22 -13.18 -21.18
C ASN A 178 -2.68 -12.74 -21.38
N THR A 179 -3.54 -13.00 -20.39
CA THR A 179 -5.00 -12.80 -20.49
C THR A 179 -5.51 -11.87 -19.39
N ILE A 180 -6.43 -10.98 -19.74
CA ILE A 180 -7.18 -10.16 -18.77
C ILE A 180 -8.61 -10.70 -18.69
N ILE A 181 -9.12 -10.90 -17.47
CA ILE A 181 -10.53 -11.24 -17.26
C ILE A 181 -11.26 -9.98 -16.83
N ALA A 182 -12.32 -9.61 -17.56
CA ALA A 182 -13.18 -8.48 -17.25
C ALA A 182 -14.62 -8.93 -17.01
N ALA A 183 -15.23 -8.39 -15.96
CA ALA A 183 -16.56 -8.78 -15.51
C ALA A 183 -17.32 -7.57 -14.93
N PRO A 184 -18.64 -7.70 -14.66
CA PRO A 184 -19.38 -6.73 -13.88
C PRO A 184 -18.74 -6.39 -12.52
N ARG A 185 -19.18 -5.29 -11.91
CA ARG A 185 -18.53 -4.71 -10.72
C ARG A 185 -18.59 -5.66 -9.52
N GLU A 186 -19.71 -6.33 -9.36
CA GLU A 186 -20.03 -7.31 -8.33
C GLU A 186 -19.00 -8.44 -8.26
N ASP A 187 -18.47 -8.89 -9.40
CA ASP A 187 -17.50 -9.99 -9.48
C ASP A 187 -16.08 -9.58 -9.05
N ALA A 188 -15.84 -8.28 -8.85
CA ALA A 188 -14.55 -7.77 -8.38
C ALA A 188 -14.47 -7.72 -6.84
N PHE A 189 -15.57 -7.96 -6.14
CA PHE A 189 -15.63 -7.90 -4.68
C PHE A 189 -15.06 -9.18 -4.03
N ARG A 190 -14.32 -9.01 -2.94
CA ARG A 190 -13.69 -10.11 -2.20
C ARG A 190 -13.87 -9.91 -0.70
N HIS A 191 -14.28 -10.95 0.01
CA HIS A 191 -14.31 -10.96 1.47
C HIS A 191 -12.95 -11.31 2.07
N VAL A 192 -12.21 -12.22 1.43
CA VAL A 192 -10.93 -12.71 1.94
C VAL A 192 -9.81 -12.11 1.11
N VAL A 193 -8.80 -11.58 1.80
CA VAL A 193 -7.57 -11.07 1.18
C VAL A 193 -6.38 -11.71 1.89
N THR A 194 -5.49 -12.30 1.09
CA THR A 194 -4.25 -12.89 1.59
C THR A 194 -3.06 -12.04 1.11
N ALA A 195 -2.14 -11.79 2.03
CA ALA A 195 -0.90 -11.09 1.77
C ALA A 195 0.31 -11.95 2.15
N GLY A 196 1.38 -11.84 1.37
CA GLY A 196 2.70 -12.36 1.69
C GLY A 196 3.65 -11.24 2.09
N ALA A 197 4.95 -11.53 2.24
CA ALA A 197 5.94 -10.56 2.73
C ALA A 197 5.45 -9.84 3.99
N VAL A 198 5.01 -10.66 4.95
CA VAL A 198 4.28 -10.21 6.13
C VAL A 198 5.20 -9.47 7.08
N ASN A 199 4.69 -8.38 7.64
CA ASN A 199 5.34 -7.63 8.69
C ASN A 199 4.38 -7.47 9.87
N ILE A 200 4.65 -8.13 10.98
CA ILE A 200 3.85 -8.07 12.20
C ILE A 200 4.46 -7.04 13.14
N LEU A 201 3.72 -5.96 13.40
CA LEU A 201 4.19 -4.83 14.20
C LEU A 201 3.61 -4.86 15.63
N ALA A 202 2.36 -5.29 15.76
CA ALA A 202 1.64 -5.37 17.03
C ALA A 202 0.90 -6.72 17.16
N PRO A 203 1.63 -7.85 17.36
CA PRO A 203 1.06 -9.19 17.43
C PRO A 203 0.03 -9.35 18.56
N ASP A 204 0.19 -8.59 19.65
CA ASP A 204 -0.71 -8.60 20.81
C ASP A 204 -2.16 -8.25 20.43
N PHE A 205 -2.38 -7.54 19.32
CA PHE A 205 -3.70 -7.16 18.82
C PHE A 205 -4.27 -8.15 17.79
N LEU A 206 -3.46 -9.08 17.27
CA LEU A 206 -3.89 -10.02 16.23
C LEU A 206 -4.51 -11.30 16.80
N ASN A 207 -4.15 -11.66 18.04
CA ASN A 207 -4.58 -12.90 18.70
C ASN A 207 -5.89 -12.79 19.48
N ASN A 208 -6.53 -11.62 19.47
CA ASN A 208 -7.75 -11.37 20.23
C ASN A 208 -8.94 -11.30 19.27
N ASP A 209 -10.16 -11.60 19.73
CA ASP A 209 -11.43 -11.37 19.02
C ASP A 209 -11.77 -9.86 18.86
N GLN A 210 -10.74 -9.01 18.81
CA GLN A 210 -10.88 -7.58 18.56
C GLN A 210 -11.26 -7.34 17.10
N ILE A 211 -12.12 -6.34 16.89
CA ILE A 211 -12.39 -5.83 15.56
C ILE A 211 -11.15 -5.07 15.10
N LEU A 212 -10.60 -5.51 13.97
CA LEU A 212 -9.49 -4.86 13.29
C LEU A 212 -10.01 -4.16 12.04
N TYR A 213 -9.16 -3.34 11.42
CA TYR A 213 -9.53 -2.54 10.26
C TYR A 213 -8.49 -2.73 9.15
N GLY A 214 -8.90 -3.34 8.05
CA GLY A 214 -8.02 -3.61 6.91
C GLY A 214 -8.04 -2.48 5.88
N LYS A 215 -6.89 -2.17 5.29
CA LYS A 215 -6.72 -1.21 4.21
C LYS A 215 -5.96 -1.85 3.06
N ILE A 216 -6.54 -1.79 1.86
CA ILE A 216 -6.00 -2.45 0.65
C ILE A 216 -5.49 -1.47 -0.42
N ARG A 217 -5.61 -0.15 -0.17
CA ARG A 217 -5.14 0.92 -1.04
C ARG A 217 -4.88 2.19 -0.23
N SER A 218 -3.92 3.01 -0.64
CA SER A 218 -3.51 4.22 0.11
C SER A 218 -4.64 5.25 0.25
N GLN A 219 -5.34 5.55 -0.83
CA GLN A 219 -6.44 6.52 -0.91
C GLN A 219 -7.81 5.92 -0.52
N GLY A 220 -7.83 4.72 0.07
CA GLY A 220 -9.06 4.06 0.49
C GLY A 220 -9.26 4.14 1.99
N ASP A 221 -10.52 4.08 2.40
CA ASP A 221 -10.89 3.92 3.79
C ASP A 221 -10.50 2.52 4.29
N THR A 222 -10.34 2.41 5.60
CA THR A 222 -10.22 1.13 6.27
C THR A 222 -11.58 0.47 6.40
N ALA A 223 -11.66 -0.84 6.27
CA ALA A 223 -12.90 -1.60 6.47
C ALA A 223 -12.75 -2.60 7.63
N PRO A 224 -13.80 -2.80 8.45
CA PRO A 224 -13.77 -3.79 9.53
C PRO A 224 -13.42 -5.20 9.03
N CYS A 225 -12.55 -5.87 9.77
CA CYS A 225 -12.07 -7.20 9.42
C CYS A 225 -11.65 -8.01 10.65
N ARG A 226 -11.43 -9.31 10.42
CA ARG A 226 -10.81 -10.26 11.34
C ARG A 226 -9.61 -10.90 10.66
N VAL A 227 -8.56 -11.18 11.43
CA VAL A 227 -7.42 -11.97 10.96
C VAL A 227 -7.78 -13.44 11.10
N LEU A 228 -7.79 -14.19 10.00
CA LEU A 228 -8.09 -15.62 9.99
C LEU A 228 -6.84 -16.44 10.34
N SER A 229 -5.69 -16.03 9.82
CA SER A 229 -4.40 -16.65 10.09
C SER A 229 -3.28 -15.64 9.83
N PHE A 230 -2.19 -15.78 10.57
CA PHE A 230 -0.96 -15.04 10.31
C PHE A 230 0.26 -15.83 10.79
N ASP A 231 1.34 -15.77 10.01
CA ASP A 231 2.66 -16.27 10.35
C ASP A 231 3.73 -15.40 9.67
N SER A 232 4.97 -15.88 9.59
CA SER A 232 6.06 -15.17 8.92
C SER A 232 5.93 -15.09 7.40
N GLU A 233 5.11 -15.95 6.78
CA GLU A 233 4.97 -16.09 5.34
C GLU A 233 3.67 -15.48 4.81
N SER A 234 2.58 -15.62 5.55
CA SER A 234 1.23 -15.29 5.11
C SER A 234 0.38 -14.58 6.17
N LEU A 235 -0.47 -13.67 5.72
CA LEU A 235 -1.48 -12.96 6.50
C LEU A 235 -2.80 -13.05 5.75
N THR A 236 -3.80 -13.69 6.34
CA THR A 236 -5.14 -13.82 5.75
C THR A 236 -6.16 -13.06 6.58
N VAL A 237 -6.89 -12.17 5.91
CA VAL A 237 -7.88 -11.28 6.53
C VAL A 237 -9.25 -11.49 5.89
N LEU A 238 -10.28 -11.60 6.74
CA LEU A 238 -11.69 -11.63 6.37
C LEU A 238 -12.33 -10.28 6.67
N PHE A 239 -12.79 -9.58 5.65
CA PHE A 239 -13.55 -8.35 5.77
C PHE A 239 -15.04 -8.62 6.03
N SER A 240 -15.63 -7.84 6.94
CA SER A 240 -17.05 -7.93 7.29
C SER A 240 -17.95 -7.62 6.09
N GLU A 241 -17.60 -6.58 5.33
CA GLU A 241 -18.18 -6.27 4.02
C GLU A 241 -17.13 -6.53 2.94
N PRO A 242 -17.52 -6.97 1.73
CA PRO A 242 -16.53 -7.30 0.74
C PRO A 242 -15.82 -6.04 0.23
N VAL A 243 -14.51 -6.14 0.03
CA VAL A 243 -13.69 -5.06 -0.50
C VAL A 243 -13.58 -5.18 -2.02
N PHE A 244 -13.63 -4.03 -2.70
CA PHE A 244 -13.58 -3.99 -4.16
C PHE A 244 -12.15 -4.17 -4.69
N ALA A 245 -11.91 -5.19 -5.50
CA ALA A 245 -10.70 -5.39 -6.29
C ALA A 245 -9.37 -5.21 -5.51
N PRO A 246 -9.08 -6.08 -4.51
CA PRO A 246 -7.77 -6.10 -3.86
C PRO A 246 -6.68 -6.47 -4.88
N ALA A 247 -5.84 -5.51 -5.25
CA ALA A 247 -4.87 -5.68 -6.33
C ALA A 247 -3.58 -6.36 -5.84
N PRO A 248 -3.17 -7.51 -6.42
CA PRO A 248 -1.90 -8.15 -6.09
C PRO A 248 -0.72 -7.19 -6.28
N GLY A 249 0.24 -7.20 -5.35
CA GLY A 249 1.35 -6.25 -5.33
C GLY A 249 1.09 -4.94 -4.57
N GLN A 250 -0.17 -4.59 -4.30
CA GLN A 250 -0.50 -3.52 -3.34
C GLN A 250 -0.31 -4.01 -1.90
N ARG A 251 -0.38 -3.09 -0.93
CA ARG A 251 -0.24 -3.44 0.48
C ARG A 251 -1.60 -3.80 1.07
N LEU A 252 -1.60 -4.80 1.94
CA LEU A 252 -2.62 -4.98 2.97
C LEU A 252 -2.04 -4.42 4.26
N ALA A 253 -2.67 -3.43 4.86
CA ALA A 253 -2.34 -2.94 6.19
C ALA A 253 -3.52 -3.20 7.12
N VAL A 254 -3.24 -3.70 8.32
CA VAL A 254 -4.23 -4.02 9.35
C VAL A 254 -4.02 -3.07 10.52
N TYR A 255 -5.10 -2.40 10.92
CA TYR A 255 -5.10 -1.40 11.97
C TYR A 255 -5.93 -1.87 13.18
N THR A 256 -5.50 -1.47 14.37
CA THR A 256 -6.31 -1.58 15.59
C THR A 256 -7.36 -0.46 15.64
N GLU A 257 -8.31 -0.56 16.56
CA GLU A 257 -9.26 0.52 16.85
C GLU A 257 -8.56 1.82 17.31
N GLU A 258 -7.46 1.69 18.07
CA GLU A 258 -6.59 2.81 18.46
C GLU A 258 -5.75 3.35 17.27
N ASN A 259 -5.92 2.80 16.07
CA ASN A 259 -5.21 3.11 14.82
C ASN A 259 -3.71 2.78 14.83
N TYR A 260 -3.29 1.80 15.64
CA TYR A 260 -1.96 1.23 15.50
C TYR A 260 -1.94 0.31 14.29
N VAL A 261 -0.87 0.36 13.51
CA VAL A 261 -0.61 -0.63 12.47
C VAL A 261 -0.23 -1.93 13.17
N ALA A 262 -1.14 -2.89 13.14
CA ALA A 262 -0.93 -4.19 13.75
C ALA A 262 -0.11 -5.11 12.84
N ALA A 263 -0.39 -5.07 11.53
CA ALA A 263 0.34 -5.83 10.54
C ALA A 263 0.32 -5.16 9.16
N GLY A 264 1.27 -5.55 8.32
CA GLY A 264 1.35 -5.20 6.91
C GLY A 264 1.74 -6.42 6.06
N GLY A 265 1.48 -6.35 4.76
CA GLY A 265 1.93 -7.35 3.80
C GLY A 265 1.67 -6.89 2.36
N VAL A 266 2.12 -7.68 1.40
CA VAL A 266 1.87 -7.48 -0.04
C VAL A 266 0.78 -8.45 -0.49
N ILE A 267 -0.33 -7.92 -0.99
CA ILE A 267 -1.48 -8.70 -1.48
C ILE A 267 -0.99 -9.69 -2.55
N MET A 268 -1.37 -10.96 -2.40
CA MET A 268 -1.07 -12.01 -3.36
C MET A 268 -2.21 -12.15 -4.38
N ALA A 269 -1.90 -12.73 -5.53
CA ALA A 269 -2.94 -13.14 -6.47
C ALA A 269 -3.84 -14.18 -5.79
N SER A 270 -5.15 -13.99 -5.86
CA SER A 270 -6.11 -15.02 -5.50
C SER A 270 -5.93 -16.18 -6.49
N SER A 271 -5.69 -17.39 -5.97
CA SER A 271 -5.75 -18.63 -6.73
C SER A 271 -7.15 -18.89 -7.26
#